data_AF-A0A4E0QWT1-F1
#
_entry.id   AF-A0A4E0QWT1-F1
#
_cell.length_a   1.000
_cell.length_b   1.000
_cell.length_c   1.000
_cell.angle_alpha   90.00
_cell.angle_beta   90.00
_cell.angle_gamma   90.00
#
_symmetry.space_group_name_H-M   'P 1'
#
loop_
_entity.id
_entity.type
_entity.pdbx_description
1 polymer ?
#
loop_
_entity_poly.entity_id
_entity_poly.type
_entity_poly.pdbx_seq_one_letter_code
_entity_poly.pdbx_strand_id
1 'polypeptide(L)'
;MAVERKAVYYGQVELIPCIVCDGYVLDDDTAAVSFRGTAKLLSMHHGALQNMATKTIPKSLKPFWDKGSNMATKTIMVVAKNSHYKGRNVEVFDSATIESLIRAYTFAFASDKLRDTQKHIGKRCAMLSASLVRTALEVAIKQACGLSPNIQQTAQKNYIDAVKLIKEFGFTCTAGDDI
;
A
#
# COMPACT_ATOMS: atom_id res chain seq x y z
N MET A 1 -20.64 4.54 -21.89
CA MET A 1 -19.19 4.66 -22.06
C MET A 1 -18.59 4.92 -20.68
N ALA A 2 -17.68 4.07 -20.19
CA ALA A 2 -16.99 4.37 -18.94
C ALA A 2 -16.12 5.61 -19.15
N VAL A 3 -16.26 6.61 -18.27
CA VAL A 3 -15.43 7.82 -18.33
C VAL A 3 -13.99 7.41 -18.03
N GLU A 4 -13.08 7.72 -18.95
CA GLU A 4 -11.64 7.51 -18.74
C GLU A 4 -11.18 8.40 -17.58
N ARG A 5 -10.76 7.75 -16.48
CA ARG A 5 -10.33 8.42 -15.25
C ARG A 5 -9.00 9.12 -15.46
N LYS A 6 -8.89 10.35 -14.97
CA LYS A 6 -7.69 11.18 -15.11
C LYS A 6 -6.97 11.37 -13.78
N ALA A 7 -5.66 11.17 -13.74
CA ALA A 7 -4.83 11.61 -12.63
C ALA A 7 -4.50 13.09 -12.77
N VAL A 8 -5.14 13.91 -11.95
CA VAL A 8 -5.03 15.37 -11.96
C VAL A 8 -3.87 15.86 -11.09
N TYR A 9 -3.50 15.10 -10.05
CA TYR A 9 -2.31 15.33 -9.25
C TYR A 9 -1.37 14.13 -9.28
N TYR A 10 -0.08 14.42 -9.10
CA TYR A 10 1.00 13.45 -9.01
C TYR A 10 1.95 13.85 -7.88
N GLY A 11 2.43 12.86 -7.14
CA GLY A 11 3.46 13.02 -6.14
C GLY A 11 4.19 11.72 -5.85
N GLN A 12 5.38 11.83 -5.27
CA GLN A 12 6.11 10.68 -4.74
C GLN A 12 5.64 10.40 -3.30
N VAL A 13 5.31 9.14 -3.05
CA VAL A 13 4.82 8.64 -1.76
C VAL A 13 5.83 7.67 -1.19
N GLU A 14 6.27 7.93 0.03
CA GLU A 14 7.25 7.13 0.76
C GLU A 14 6.71 6.81 2.16
N LEU A 15 5.98 5.70 2.28
CA LEU A 15 5.41 5.23 3.56
C LEU A 15 6.38 4.35 4.35
N ILE A 16 7.30 3.69 3.64
CA ILE A 16 8.41 2.91 4.19
C ILE A 16 9.69 3.63 3.75
N PRO A 17 10.68 3.84 4.64
CA PRO A 17 11.97 4.40 4.25
C PRO A 17 12.54 3.73 3.00
N CYS A 18 13.05 4.54 2.07
CA CYS A 18 13.67 4.11 0.82
C CYS A 18 12.72 3.45 -0.20
N ILE A 19 11.42 3.32 0.10
CA ILE A 19 10.41 2.77 -0.82
C ILE A 19 9.54 3.89 -1.39
N VAL A 20 10.01 4.45 -2.50
CA VAL A 20 9.30 5.50 -3.24
C VAL A 20 8.31 4.89 -4.24
N CYS A 21 7.06 5.36 -4.16
CA CYS A 21 5.96 4.99 -5.01
C CYS A 21 5.40 6.20 -5.76
N ASP A 22 4.91 6.00 -6.98
CA ASP A 22 4.18 7.04 -7.72
C ASP A 22 2.73 7.09 -7.23
N GLY A 23 2.36 8.18 -6.58
CA GLY A 23 1.01 8.46 -6.11
C GLY A 23 0.25 9.41 -7.04
N TYR A 24 -1.05 9.19 -7.13
CA TYR A 24 -1.96 9.96 -7.96
C TYR A 24 -3.23 10.30 -7.18
N VAL A 25 -3.78 11.49 -7.43
CA VAL A 25 -5.17 11.82 -7.07
C VAL A 25 -5.95 11.99 -8.37
N LEU A 26 -7.08 11.29 -8.46
CA LEU A 26 -7.91 11.22 -9.65
C LEU A 26 -8.94 12.35 -9.69
N ASP A 27 -9.62 12.50 -10.83
CA ASP A 27 -10.68 13.49 -11.05
C ASP A 27 -11.91 13.34 -10.15
N ASP A 28 -12.08 12.20 -9.49
CA ASP A 28 -13.10 11.92 -8.47
C ASP A 28 -12.58 11.99 -7.03
N ASP A 29 -11.42 12.62 -6.82
CA ASP A 29 -10.76 12.76 -5.52
C ASP A 29 -10.27 11.43 -4.91
N THR A 30 -10.34 10.32 -5.66
CA THR A 30 -9.76 9.06 -5.18
C THR A 30 -8.25 9.07 -5.27
N ALA A 31 -7.58 8.55 -4.24
CA ALA A 31 -6.14 8.40 -4.19
C ALA A 31 -5.73 7.01 -4.69
N ALA A 32 -4.67 6.95 -5.48
CA ALA A 32 -4.15 5.72 -6.07
C ALA A 32 -2.63 5.68 -6.08
N VAL A 33 -2.06 4.48 -6.11
CA VAL A 33 -0.63 4.24 -6.26
C VAL A 33 -0.40 3.42 -7.53
N SER A 34 0.67 3.70 -8.26
CA SER A 34 1.05 2.90 -9.43
C SER A 34 1.13 1.42 -9.10
N PHE A 35 0.84 0.58 -10.09
CA PHE A 35 0.99 -0.87 -9.98
C PHE A 35 2.38 -1.26 -9.45
N ARG A 36 3.42 -0.67 -10.04
CA ARG A 36 4.82 -0.90 -9.64
C ARG A 36 5.10 -0.42 -8.22
N GLY A 37 4.57 0.73 -7.83
CA GLY A 37 4.67 1.24 -6.46
C GLY A 37 4.03 0.28 -5.45
N THR A 38 2.82 -0.20 -5.75
CA THR A 38 2.09 -1.16 -4.92
C THR A 38 2.87 -2.47 -4.75
N ALA A 39 3.45 -3.01 -5.83
CA ALA A 39 4.29 -4.21 -5.76
C ALA A 39 5.50 -4.01 -4.81
N LYS A 40 6.18 -2.87 -4.91
CA LYS A 40 7.30 -2.52 -4.01
C LYS A 40 6.83 -2.35 -2.56
N LEU A 41 5.76 -1.58 -2.35
CA LEU A 41 5.18 -1.32 -1.03
C LEU A 41 4.87 -2.63 -0.29
N LEU A 42 4.28 -3.61 -0.99
CA LEU A 42 3.87 -4.89 -0.40
C LEU A 42 4.96 -5.98 -0.42
N SER A 43 6.17 -5.71 -0.96
CA SER A 43 7.21 -6.75 -1.19
C SER A 43 6.76 -7.89 -2.11
N MET A 44 5.87 -7.59 -3.04
CA MET A 44 5.29 -8.58 -3.94
C MET A 44 6.03 -8.61 -5.26
N HIS A 45 6.25 -9.81 -5.79
CA HIS A 45 6.75 -9.96 -7.15
C HIS A 45 5.71 -9.40 -8.15
N HIS A 46 6.18 -8.64 -9.14
CA HIS A 46 5.31 -7.99 -10.14
C HIS A 46 4.35 -8.98 -10.81
N GLY A 47 4.87 -10.13 -11.27
CA GLY A 47 4.05 -11.16 -11.89
C GLY A 47 3.03 -11.81 -10.94
N ALA A 48 3.30 -11.84 -9.63
CA ALA A 48 2.33 -12.35 -8.66
C ALA A 48 1.16 -11.36 -8.52
N LEU A 49 1.45 -10.07 -8.37
CA LEU A 49 0.43 -9.03 -8.30
C LEU A 49 -0.39 -8.97 -9.60
N GLN A 50 0.26 -9.14 -10.76
CA GLN A 50 -0.41 -9.08 -12.07
C GLN A 50 -1.36 -10.27 -12.27
N ASN A 51 -0.94 -11.47 -11.87
CA ASN A 51 -1.81 -12.64 -11.90
C ASN A 51 -3.04 -12.45 -11.00
N MET A 52 -2.89 -11.80 -9.85
CA MET A 52 -4.01 -11.53 -8.96
C MET A 52 -4.97 -10.49 -9.54
N ALA A 53 -4.44 -9.42 -10.15
CA ALA A 53 -5.25 -8.37 -10.80
C ALA A 53 -6.07 -8.89 -12.01
N THR A 54 -5.56 -9.91 -12.71
CA THR A 54 -6.17 -10.41 -13.97
C THR A 54 -6.97 -11.70 -13.82
N LYS A 55 -6.69 -12.52 -12.80
CA LYS A 55 -7.33 -13.84 -12.64
C LYS A 55 -8.21 -13.90 -11.40
N THR A 56 -7.60 -14.11 -10.25
CA THR A 56 -8.31 -14.37 -9.00
C THR A 56 -7.35 -14.25 -7.82
N ILE A 57 -7.91 -13.77 -6.71
CA ILE A 57 -7.22 -13.70 -5.42
C ILE A 57 -6.86 -15.12 -4.94
N PRO A 58 -5.64 -15.34 -4.39
CA PRO A 58 -5.24 -16.63 -3.87
C PRO A 58 -6.23 -17.19 -2.85
N LYS A 59 -6.43 -18.51 -2.86
CA LYS A 59 -7.35 -19.20 -1.92
C LYS A 59 -7.05 -18.89 -0.45
N SER A 60 -5.79 -18.68 -0.11
CA SER A 60 -5.36 -18.30 1.24
C SER A 60 -5.83 -16.92 1.70
N LEU A 61 -6.07 -16.00 0.77
CA LEU A 61 -6.54 -14.64 1.05
C LEU A 61 -8.05 -14.50 0.93
N LYS A 62 -8.70 -15.37 0.15
CA LYS A 62 -10.14 -15.31 -0.14
C LYS A 62 -11.04 -15.16 1.11
N PRO A 63 -10.77 -15.82 2.26
CA PRO A 63 -11.58 -15.63 3.47
C PRO A 63 -11.50 -14.21 4.06
N PHE A 64 -10.44 -13.47 3.74
CA PHE A 64 -10.13 -12.14 4.29
C PHE A 64 -10.32 -11.02 3.26
N TRP A 65 -10.83 -11.36 2.08
CA TRP A 65 -11.12 -10.40 1.01
C TRP A 65 -12.61 -10.08 0.97
N ASP A 66 -12.95 -8.81 0.78
CA ASP A 66 -14.35 -8.40 0.77
C ASP A 66 -15.02 -8.86 -0.52
N LYS A 67 -16.17 -9.54 -0.40
CA LYS A 67 -16.86 -10.18 -1.52
C LYS A 67 -17.30 -9.21 -2.64
N GLY A 68 -17.40 -7.91 -2.34
CA GLY A 68 -17.72 -6.86 -3.31
C GLY A 68 -16.51 -6.12 -3.88
N SER A 69 -15.31 -6.36 -3.35
CA SER A 69 -14.10 -5.62 -3.76
C SER A 69 -13.50 -6.22 -5.03
N ASN A 70 -13.36 -5.38 -6.05
CA ASN A 70 -12.69 -5.74 -7.30
C ASN A 70 -11.18 -5.57 -7.14
N MET A 71 -10.40 -6.59 -7.48
CA MET A 71 -8.94 -6.54 -7.47
C MET A 71 -8.34 -6.05 -8.80
N ALA A 72 -9.15 -5.79 -9.83
CA ALA A 72 -8.64 -5.32 -11.11
C ALA A 72 -7.92 -3.97 -10.98
N THR A 73 -6.81 -3.84 -11.71
CA THR A 73 -6.15 -2.55 -11.88
C THR A 73 -7.06 -1.58 -12.62
N LYS A 74 -6.94 -0.29 -12.29
CA LYS A 74 -7.54 0.77 -13.09
C LYS A 74 -6.50 1.33 -14.03
N THR A 75 -6.84 1.46 -15.30
CA THR A 75 -6.04 2.22 -16.26
C THR A 75 -6.51 3.68 -16.23
N ILE A 76 -5.58 4.59 -15.98
CA ILE A 76 -5.86 6.03 -15.87
C ILE A 76 -4.97 6.84 -16.80
N MET A 77 -5.49 7.95 -17.35
CA MET A 77 -4.71 8.90 -18.13
C MET A 77 -4.05 9.93 -17.20
N VAL A 78 -2.73 10.08 -17.26
CA VAL A 78 -2.03 11.07 -16.43
C VAL A 78 -2.08 12.44 -17.09
N VAL A 79 -2.76 13.40 -16.45
CA VAL A 79 -2.83 14.80 -16.91
C VAL A 79 -2.03 15.76 -16.03
N ALA A 80 -1.61 15.30 -14.84
CA ALA A 80 -0.77 16.05 -13.91
C ALA A 80 0.52 16.58 -14.59
N LYS A 81 0.72 17.90 -14.54
CA LYS A 81 1.80 18.57 -15.29
C LYS A 81 3.21 18.22 -14.79
N ASN A 82 3.34 17.93 -13.50
CA ASN A 82 4.59 17.62 -12.82
C ASN A 82 4.99 16.13 -12.90
N SER A 83 4.22 15.29 -13.61
CA SER A 83 4.54 13.86 -13.77
C SER A 83 5.33 13.60 -15.04
N HIS A 84 6.38 12.77 -14.94
CA HIS A 84 7.09 12.22 -16.11
C HIS A 84 6.23 11.23 -16.92
N TYR A 85 5.07 10.82 -16.39
CA TYR A 85 4.08 10.01 -17.10
C TYR A 85 2.98 10.83 -17.79
N LYS A 86 3.05 12.17 -17.78
CA LYS A 86 2.03 13.02 -18.43
C LYS A 86 1.73 12.59 -19.87
N GLY A 87 0.44 12.46 -20.19
CA GLY A 87 -0.04 12.03 -21.50
C GLY A 87 0.04 10.52 -21.74
N ARG A 88 0.35 9.73 -20.70
CA ARG A 88 0.41 8.26 -20.78
C ARG A 88 -0.67 7.64 -19.90
N ASN A 89 -1.10 6.46 -20.31
CA ASN A 89 -1.92 5.59 -19.49
C ASN A 89 -1.04 4.80 -18.52
N VAL A 90 -1.44 4.76 -17.25
CA VAL A 90 -0.78 3.99 -16.21
C VAL A 90 -1.78 3.11 -15.46
N GLU A 91 -1.33 1.94 -15.03
CA GLU A 91 -2.10 1.06 -14.16
C GLU A 91 -1.90 1.44 -12.70
N VAL A 92 -3.02 1.55 -11.97
CA VAL A 92 -3.02 1.93 -10.55
C VAL A 92 -3.93 1.01 -9.73
N PHE A 93 -3.62 0.94 -8.43
CA PHE A 93 -4.55 0.48 -7.40
C PHE A 93 -5.00 1.67 -6.57
N ASP A 94 -6.29 1.77 -6.32
CA ASP A 94 -6.80 2.78 -5.38
C ASP A 94 -6.45 2.41 -3.93
N SER A 95 -6.54 3.40 -3.04
CA SER A 95 -6.24 3.24 -1.63
C SER A 95 -7.06 2.13 -0.96
N ALA A 96 -8.33 1.97 -1.35
CA ALA A 96 -9.21 0.90 -0.84
C ALA A 96 -8.71 -0.50 -1.21
N THR A 97 -8.26 -0.70 -2.45
CA THR A 97 -7.70 -1.97 -2.91
C THR A 97 -6.35 -2.26 -2.23
N ILE A 98 -5.52 -1.24 -2.04
CA ILE A 98 -4.24 -1.37 -1.32
C ILE A 98 -4.48 -1.75 0.14
N GLU A 99 -5.41 -1.08 0.83
CA GLU A 99 -5.81 -1.43 2.21
C GLU A 99 -6.33 -2.87 2.27
N SER A 100 -7.21 -3.26 1.34
CA SER A 100 -7.76 -4.62 1.29
C SER A 100 -6.66 -5.68 1.12
N LEU A 101 -5.64 -5.39 0.32
CA LEU A 101 -4.46 -6.26 0.19
C LEU A 101 -3.66 -6.34 1.49
N ILE A 102 -3.37 -5.19 2.12
CA ILE A 102 -2.66 -5.15 3.42
C ILE A 102 -3.43 -5.98 4.45
N ARG A 103 -4.73 -5.75 4.58
CA ARG A 103 -5.60 -6.44 5.53
C ARG A 103 -5.68 -7.93 5.26
N ALA A 104 -5.94 -8.34 4.01
CA ALA A 104 -6.07 -9.74 3.66
C ALA A 104 -4.78 -10.53 3.92
N TYR A 105 -3.61 -9.98 3.57
CA TYR A 105 -2.32 -10.61 3.86
C TYR A 105 -2.01 -10.63 5.35
N THR A 106 -2.38 -9.58 6.10
CA THR A 106 -2.18 -9.54 7.56
C THR A 106 -2.98 -10.63 8.25
N PHE A 107 -4.28 -10.77 7.94
CA PHE A 107 -5.12 -11.80 8.54
C PHE A 107 -4.75 -13.22 8.08
N ALA A 108 -4.39 -13.39 6.81
CA ALA A 108 -3.91 -14.68 6.33
C ALA A 108 -2.60 -15.10 7.00
N PHE A 109 -1.73 -14.15 7.33
CA PHE A 109 -0.52 -14.39 8.11
C PHE A 109 -0.86 -14.78 9.55
N ALA A 110 -1.69 -13.99 10.23
CA ALA A 110 -2.10 -14.26 11.61
C ALA A 110 -2.88 -15.57 11.78
N SER A 111 -3.47 -16.10 10.69
CA SER A 111 -4.22 -17.35 10.67
C SER A 111 -3.43 -18.54 10.10
N ASP A 112 -2.11 -18.39 9.92
CA ASP A 112 -1.22 -19.42 9.34
C ASP A 112 -1.70 -19.99 7.99
N LYS A 113 -2.36 -19.17 7.17
CA LYS A 113 -2.87 -19.57 5.85
C LYS A 113 -1.91 -19.27 4.70
N LEU A 114 -0.84 -18.50 4.95
CA LEU A 114 0.15 -18.16 3.93
C LEU A 114 1.18 -19.29 3.74
N ARG A 115 1.54 -19.54 2.48
CA ARG A 115 2.71 -20.37 2.15
C ARG A 115 3.99 -19.70 2.65
N ASP A 116 5.05 -20.47 2.88
CA ASP A 116 6.33 -19.93 3.36
C ASP A 116 6.87 -18.80 2.47
N THR A 117 6.75 -18.97 1.15
CA THR A 117 7.13 -17.96 0.14
C THR A 117 6.25 -16.70 0.13
N GLN A 118 5.20 -16.65 0.96
CA GLN A 118 4.30 -15.50 1.10
C GLN A 118 4.34 -14.90 2.52
N LYS A 119 4.96 -15.58 3.50
CA LYS A 119 5.02 -15.11 4.89
C LYS A 119 5.70 -13.74 5.00
N HIS A 120 6.69 -13.45 4.16
CA HIS A 120 7.33 -12.13 4.15
C HIS A 120 6.38 -10.99 3.75
N ILE A 121 5.43 -11.24 2.83
CA ILE A 121 4.39 -10.29 2.45
C ILE A 121 3.47 -10.05 3.65
N GLY A 122 3.02 -11.13 4.30
CA GLY A 122 2.20 -11.07 5.51
C GLY A 122 2.83 -10.24 6.63
N LYS A 123 4.11 -10.51 6.94
CA LYS A 123 4.91 -9.73 7.90
C LYS A 123 4.97 -8.25 7.50
N ARG A 124 5.26 -7.96 6.23
CA ARG A 124 5.29 -6.58 5.72
C ARG A 124 3.95 -5.86 5.88
N CYS A 125 2.86 -6.52 5.53
CA CYS A 125 1.51 -5.96 5.68
C CYS A 125 1.14 -5.70 7.13
N ALA A 126 1.52 -6.58 8.07
CA ALA A 126 1.28 -6.35 9.49
C ALA A 126 2.01 -5.09 10.01
N MET A 127 3.29 -4.93 9.64
CA MET A 127 4.08 -3.73 9.98
C MET A 127 3.50 -2.46 9.35
N LEU A 128 3.13 -2.52 8.07
CA LEU A 128 2.48 -1.41 7.38
C LEU A 128 1.17 -1.02 8.07
N SER A 129 0.30 -1.98 8.37
CA SER A 129 -0.98 -1.74 9.04
C SER A 129 -0.77 -1.05 10.39
N ALA A 130 0.12 -1.56 11.24
CA ALA A 130 0.43 -0.96 12.54
C ALA A 130 0.97 0.48 12.39
N SER A 131 1.89 0.70 11.44
CA SER A 131 2.48 2.02 11.20
C SER A 131 1.46 3.04 10.70
N LEU A 132 0.55 2.64 9.81
CA LEU A 132 -0.45 3.52 9.22
C LEU A 132 -1.55 3.87 10.22
N VAL A 133 -1.99 2.89 11.03
CA VAL A 133 -2.94 3.14 12.13
C VAL A 133 -2.36 4.15 13.13
N ARG A 134 -1.13 3.92 13.58
CA ARG A 134 -0.46 4.85 14.51
C ARG A 134 -0.28 6.24 13.90
N THR A 135 0.07 6.31 12.62
CA THR A 135 0.23 7.58 11.90
C THR A 135 -1.08 8.34 11.78
N ALA A 136 -2.16 7.67 11.40
CA ALA A 136 -3.48 8.29 11.30
C ALA A 136 -3.93 8.86 12.66
N LEU A 137 -3.75 8.09 13.74
CA LEU A 137 -4.05 8.54 15.10
C LEU A 137 -3.21 9.75 15.51
N GLU A 138 -1.89 9.68 15.32
CA GLU A 138 -0.97 10.76 15.69
C GLU A 138 -1.23 12.04 14.90
N VAL A 139 -1.47 11.93 13.59
CA VAL A 139 -1.79 13.07 12.72
C VAL A 139 -3.11 13.71 13.13
N ALA A 140 -4.16 12.91 13.35
CA ALA A 140 -5.46 13.42 13.76
C ALA A 140 -5.39 14.18 15.10
N ILE A 141 -4.68 13.64 16.09
CA ILE A 141 -4.48 14.30 17.39
C ILE A 141 -3.73 15.63 17.21
N LYS A 142 -2.61 15.63 16.48
CA LYS A 142 -1.80 16.84 16.25
C LYS A 142 -2.58 17.92 15.50
N GLN A 143 -3.34 17.54 14.48
CA GLN A 143 -4.19 18.46 13.72
C GLN A 143 -5.31 19.06 14.59
N ALA A 144 -5.95 18.26 15.45
CA ALA A 144 -6.94 18.75 16.40
C ALA A 144 -6.35 19.77 17.40
N CYS A 145 -5.05 19.66 17.70
CA CYS A 145 -4.30 20.63 18.50
C CYS A 145 -3.75 21.83 17.71
N GLY A 146 -4.10 21.98 16.42
CA GLY A 146 -3.66 23.09 15.58
C GLY A 146 -2.24 22.94 15.01
N LEU A 147 -1.64 21.75 15.08
CA LEU A 147 -0.34 21.46 14.49
C LEU A 147 -0.49 20.97 13.04
N SER A 148 0.53 21.21 12.21
CA SER A 148 0.61 20.71 10.82
C SER A 148 1.69 19.64 10.69
N PRO A 149 1.43 18.38 11.09
CA PRO A 149 2.44 17.32 11.08
C PRO A 149 2.80 16.90 9.64
N ASN A 150 4.06 16.51 9.43
CA ASN A 150 4.48 15.84 8.21
C ASN A 150 4.02 14.37 8.23
N ILE A 151 2.99 14.05 7.46
CA ILE A 151 2.34 12.73 7.46
C ILE A 151 3.31 11.63 6.98
N GLN A 152 4.08 11.88 5.93
CA GLN A 152 4.99 10.85 5.37
C GLN A 152 6.15 10.55 6.31
N GLN A 153 6.78 11.58 6.89
CA GLN A 153 7.84 11.37 7.90
C GLN A 153 7.29 10.65 9.15
N THR A 154 6.05 10.97 9.56
CA THR A 154 5.40 10.28 10.68
C THR A 154 5.17 8.80 10.35
N ALA A 155 4.72 8.48 9.12
CA ALA A 155 4.56 7.10 8.64
C ALA A 155 5.87 6.32 8.64
N GLN A 156 6.93 6.91 8.09
CA GLN A 156 8.27 6.29 8.04
C GLN A 156 8.80 5.97 9.45
N LYS A 157 8.71 6.94 10.37
CA LYS A 157 9.11 6.74 11.77
C LYS A 157 8.29 5.63 12.43
N ASN A 158 6.97 5.66 12.30
CA ASN A 158 6.10 4.65 12.89
C ASN A 158 6.31 3.26 12.29
N TYR A 159 6.76 3.17 11.02
CA TYR A 159 7.16 1.91 10.42
C TYR A 159 8.44 1.35 11.04
N ILE A 160 9.48 2.18 11.19
CA ILE A 160 10.72 1.78 11.88
C ILE A 160 10.44 1.31 13.31
N ASP A 161 9.62 2.06 14.05
CA ASP A 161 9.21 1.71 15.41
C ASP A 161 8.49 0.34 15.44
N ALA A 162 7.57 0.08 14.49
CA ALA A 162 6.86 -1.18 14.41
C ALA A 162 7.79 -2.36 14.10
N VAL A 163 8.76 -2.18 13.19
CA VAL A 163 9.80 -3.18 12.89
C VAL A 163 10.62 -3.48 14.15
N LYS A 164 11.05 -2.45 14.88
CA LYS A 164 11.85 -2.58 16.11
C LYS A 164 11.10 -3.36 17.18
N LEU A 165 9.85 -3.00 17.44
CA LEU A 165 9.00 -3.62 18.45
C LEU A 165 8.75 -5.11 18.16
N ILE A 166 8.57 -5.48 16.88
CA ILE A 166 8.44 -6.90 16.48
C ILE A 166 9.74 -7.67 16.74
N LYS A 167 10.91 -7.07 16.47
CA LYS A 167 12.21 -7.69 16.79
C LYS A 167 12.37 -7.87 18.32
N GLU A 168 11.98 -6.88 19.11
CA GLU A 168 12.02 -6.93 20.59
C GLU A 168 11.11 -8.02 21.17
N PHE A 169 9.97 -8.29 20.53
CA PHE A 169 9.08 -9.40 20.90
C PHE A 169 9.59 -10.79 20.48
N GLY A 170 10.82 -10.89 19.96
CA GLY A 170 11.46 -12.17 19.61
C GLY A 170 11.06 -12.71 18.24
N PHE A 171 10.35 -11.93 17.41
CA PHE A 171 10.03 -12.34 16.05
C PHE A 171 11.19 -12.02 15.09
N THR A 172 11.54 -12.98 14.25
CA THR A 172 12.49 -12.77 13.15
C THR A 172 11.81 -12.02 12.00
N CYS A 173 12.21 -10.77 11.79
CA CYS A 173 11.75 -9.96 10.67
C CYS A 173 12.81 -9.90 9.58
N THR A 174 12.44 -10.26 8.35
CA THR A 174 13.28 -10.13 7.15
C THR A 174 13.04 -8.80 6.42
N ALA A 175 12.42 -7.81 7.08
CA ALA A 175 12.58 -6.44 6.62
C ALA A 175 14.08 -6.17 6.70
N GLY A 176 14.74 -6.18 5.53
CA GLY A 176 16.19 -6.18 5.43
C GLY A 176 16.81 -5.11 6.31
N ASP A 177 18.04 -5.33 6.73
CA ASP A 177 18.84 -4.38 7.51
C ASP A 177 19.17 -3.08 6.74
N ASP A 178 18.38 -2.75 5.70
CA ASP A 178 18.45 -1.53 4.89
C ASP A 178 17.63 -0.41 5.56
N ILE A 179 17.98 -0.05 6.79
CA ILE A 179 17.79 1.32 7.31
C ILE A 179 19.05 2.11 7.00
#